data_AF-A0A510HMC2-F1
#
_entry.id   AF-A0A510HMC2-F1
#
_cell.length_a   1.000
_cell.length_b   1.000
_cell.length_c   1.000
_cell.angle_alpha   90.00
_cell.angle_beta   90.00
_cell.angle_gamma   90.00
#
_symmetry.space_group_name_H-M   'P 1'
#
loop_
_entity.id
_entity.type
_entity.pdbx_description
1 polymer ?
#
loop_
_entity_poly.entity_id
_entity_poly.type
_entity_poly.pdbx_seq_one_letter_code
_entity_poly.pdbx_strand_id
1 'polypeptide(L)'
;MLPRPAARLVATEQLILWCLLRRILRPGKRHTEHEFGYHRRSSLHTILPVVLLLSPAELGAVHLLAHILSPWPPLKWVLLALGVYGILWLAGLRASLELLPHRLEEDGLRLRYGAHAEVFVPYAGIREVLIHPARPAGEPLSLFPAEGLKYSPEGTLLLPVGGRTDLALHLRSPVSARGILKLRGPATRVFFAADEPERLAAELRRRPGIGFP
;
A
#
# COMPACT_ATOMS: atom_id res chain seq x y z
N MET A 1 -11.78 -14.09 22.66
CA MET A 1 -12.06 -12.89 21.83
C MET A 1 -10.76 -12.13 21.61
N LEU A 2 -10.14 -12.19 20.43
CA LEU A 2 -8.94 -11.41 20.14
C LEU A 2 -9.28 -9.91 20.06
N PRO A 3 -8.45 -9.01 20.61
CA PRO A 3 -8.65 -7.58 20.44
C PRO A 3 -8.59 -7.22 18.94
N ARG A 4 -9.52 -6.37 18.50
CA ARG A 4 -9.67 -5.93 17.09
C ARG A 4 -8.36 -5.57 16.36
N PRO A 5 -7.35 -4.91 16.98
CA PRO A 5 -6.08 -4.65 16.29
C PRO A 5 -5.24 -5.92 16.05
N ALA A 6 -5.26 -6.90 16.95
CA ALA A 6 -4.50 -8.13 16.79
C ALA A 6 -5.08 -9.01 15.67
N ALA A 7 -6.40 -9.13 15.61
CA ALA A 7 -7.09 -9.83 14.52
C ALA A 7 -6.77 -9.23 13.15
N ARG A 8 -6.61 -7.89 13.08
CA ARG A 8 -6.24 -7.19 11.85
C ARG A 8 -4.79 -7.41 11.45
N LEU A 9 -3.88 -7.46 12.41
CA LEU A 9 -2.48 -7.78 12.14
C LEU A 9 -2.36 -9.16 11.49
N VAL A 10 -3.02 -10.15 12.11
CA VAL A 10 -3.06 -11.54 11.60
C VAL A 10 -3.71 -11.61 10.22
N ALA A 11 -4.84 -10.91 10.00
CA ALA A 11 -5.48 -10.87 8.68
C ALA A 11 -4.59 -10.20 7.61
N THR A 12 -3.85 -9.17 7.99
CA THR A 12 -2.90 -8.48 7.08
C THR A 12 -1.76 -9.41 6.71
N GLU A 13 -1.19 -10.11 7.70
CA GLU A 13 -0.14 -11.10 7.48
C GLU A 13 -0.61 -12.26 6.60
N GLN A 14 -1.79 -12.82 6.88
CA GLN A 14 -2.41 -13.85 6.05
C GLN A 14 -2.66 -13.36 4.62
N LEU A 15 -3.12 -12.11 4.45
CA LEU A 15 -3.32 -11.51 3.14
C LEU A 15 -2.00 -11.32 2.38
N ILE A 16 -0.94 -10.89 3.07
CA ILE A 16 0.42 -10.74 2.51
C ILE A 16 0.93 -12.09 1.99
N LEU A 17 0.85 -13.14 2.82
CA LEU A 17 1.28 -14.48 2.44
C LEU A 17 0.38 -15.08 1.34
N TRP A 18 -0.92 -14.80 1.38
CA TRP A 18 -1.85 -15.19 0.32
C TRP A 18 -1.54 -14.49 -1.00
N CYS A 19 -1.22 -13.20 -0.97
CA CYS A 19 -0.78 -12.45 -2.15
C CYS A 19 0.50 -13.04 -2.74
N LEU A 20 1.47 -13.42 -1.89
CA LEU A 20 2.67 -14.14 -2.34
C LEU A 20 2.30 -15.44 -3.05
N LEU A 21 1.52 -16.30 -2.37
CA LEU A 21 1.11 -17.59 -2.90
C LEU A 21 0.36 -17.43 -4.23
N ARG A 22 -0.58 -16.49 -4.30
CA ARG A 22 -1.34 -16.17 -5.51
C ARG A 22 -0.44 -15.68 -6.64
N ARG A 23 0.58 -14.88 -6.34
CA ARG A 23 1.56 -14.38 -7.34
C ARG A 23 2.39 -15.52 -7.93
N ILE A 24 2.79 -16.48 -7.11
CA ILE A 24 3.54 -17.68 -7.52
C ILE A 24 2.64 -18.60 -8.36
N LEU A 25 1.40 -18.82 -7.92
CA LEU A 25 0.46 -19.72 -8.60
C LEU A 25 -0.16 -19.13 -9.88
N ARG A 26 -0.25 -17.81 -9.99
CA ARG A 26 -0.87 -17.11 -11.14
C ARG A 26 -0.03 -15.91 -11.57
N PRO A 27 1.17 -16.13 -12.14
CA PRO A 27 1.94 -15.06 -12.73
C PRO A 27 1.21 -14.49 -13.95
N GLY A 28 0.88 -13.19 -13.95
CA GLY A 28 0.52 -12.47 -15.17
C GLY A 28 -0.95 -12.15 -15.42
N LYS A 29 -1.79 -11.93 -14.40
CA LYS A 29 -3.08 -11.27 -14.65
C LYS A 29 -2.85 -9.82 -15.12
N ARG A 30 -3.25 -9.54 -16.36
CA ARG A 30 -3.38 -8.17 -16.89
C ARG A 30 -4.48 -7.44 -16.10
N HIS A 31 -4.21 -6.19 -15.75
CA HIS A 31 -5.17 -5.31 -15.10
C HIS A 31 -6.45 -5.24 -15.96
N THR A 32 -7.60 -5.38 -15.31
CA THR A 32 -8.90 -5.17 -15.95
C THR A 32 -9.05 -3.68 -16.28
N GLU A 33 -9.88 -3.27 -17.25
CA GLU A 33 -10.04 -1.86 -17.66
C GLU A 33 -10.39 -0.87 -16.52
N HIS A 34 -10.86 -1.39 -15.38
CA HIS A 34 -11.26 -0.64 -14.18
C HIS A 34 -10.23 -0.67 -13.03
N GLU A 35 -9.06 -1.27 -13.26
CA GLU A 35 -7.99 -1.44 -12.27
C GLU A 35 -6.79 -0.58 -12.62
N PHE A 36 -6.46 0.37 -11.75
CA PHE A 36 -5.37 1.32 -11.93
C PHE A 36 -4.21 0.97 -11.00
N GLY A 37 -3.10 0.56 -11.61
CA GLY A 37 -1.83 0.37 -10.90
C GLY A 37 -1.33 1.68 -10.29
N TYR A 38 -0.47 1.56 -9.30
CA TYR A 38 0.28 2.67 -8.71
C TYR A 38 1.71 2.27 -8.34
N HIS A 39 2.03 0.99 -8.48
CA HIS A 39 3.25 0.40 -7.94
C HIS A 39 4.46 0.67 -8.84
N ARG A 40 4.27 1.03 -10.11
CA ARG A 40 5.35 1.14 -11.09
C ARG A 40 6.31 2.28 -10.79
N ARG A 41 5.85 3.31 -10.07
CA ARG A 41 6.65 4.46 -9.62
C ARG A 41 6.97 4.45 -8.13
N SER A 42 6.63 3.37 -7.40
CA SER A 42 6.99 3.22 -6.00
C SER A 42 8.50 2.97 -5.85
N SER A 43 9.12 3.63 -4.88
CA SER A 43 10.52 3.35 -4.50
C SER A 43 10.70 1.92 -4.02
N LEU A 44 9.64 1.35 -3.42
CA LEU A 44 9.58 -0.03 -2.97
C LEU A 44 9.72 -1.01 -4.12
N HIS A 45 9.17 -0.71 -5.31
CA HIS A 45 9.30 -1.60 -6.46
C HIS A 45 10.77 -1.79 -6.90
N THR A 46 11.64 -0.80 -6.66
CA THR A 46 13.07 -0.89 -6.95
C THR A 46 13.86 -1.54 -5.81
N ILE A 47 13.58 -1.17 -4.56
CA ILE A 47 14.36 -1.60 -3.40
C ILE A 47 14.07 -3.06 -3.02
N LEU A 48 12.80 -3.48 -3.00
CA LEU A 48 12.42 -4.84 -2.59
C LEU A 48 13.09 -5.96 -3.41
N PRO A 49 13.20 -5.91 -4.75
CA PRO A 49 13.94 -6.93 -5.50
C PRO A 49 15.39 -7.05 -5.05
N VAL A 50 16.08 -5.93 -4.81
CA VAL A 50 17.49 -5.93 -4.38
C VAL A 50 17.61 -6.51 -2.98
N VAL A 51 16.77 -6.10 -2.05
CA VAL A 51 16.74 -6.64 -0.69
C VAL A 51 16.46 -8.14 -0.72
N LEU A 52 15.42 -8.58 -1.45
CA LEU A 52 15.09 -10.00 -1.56
C LEU A 52 16.20 -10.84 -2.20
N LEU A 53 16.99 -10.26 -3.10
CA LEU A 53 18.15 -10.93 -3.70
C LEU A 53 19.32 -11.03 -2.72
N LEU A 54 19.54 -10.01 -1.89
CA LEU A 54 20.64 -9.94 -0.93
C LEU A 54 20.35 -10.73 0.36
N SER A 55 19.09 -10.75 0.81
CA SER A 55 18.69 -11.36 2.07
C SER A 55 19.09 -12.83 2.26
N PRO A 56 19.08 -13.72 1.25
CA PRO A 56 19.58 -15.08 1.40
C PRO A 56 21.07 -15.15 1.76
N ALA A 57 21.90 -14.27 1.16
CA ALA A 57 23.33 -14.19 1.45
C ALA A 57 23.58 -13.66 2.86
N GLU A 58 22.85 -12.60 3.25
CA GLU A 58 22.89 -12.06 4.61
C GLU A 58 22.44 -13.09 5.65
N LEU A 59 21.34 -13.81 5.39
CA LEU A 59 20.84 -14.87 6.25
C LEU A 59 21.85 -16.01 6.40
N GLY A 60 22.51 -16.41 5.31
CA GLY A 60 23.59 -17.38 5.34
C GLY A 60 24.77 -16.93 6.20
N ALA A 61 25.20 -15.67 6.05
CA ALA A 61 26.27 -15.10 6.86
C ALA A 61 25.90 -15.04 8.35
N VAL A 62 24.69 -14.59 8.69
CA VAL A 62 24.19 -14.57 10.08
C VAL A 62 24.13 -15.99 10.65
N HIS A 63 23.66 -16.96 9.87
CA HIS A 63 23.59 -18.35 10.32
C HIS A 63 24.99 -18.96 10.57
N LEU A 64 25.96 -18.69 9.69
CA LEU A 64 27.36 -19.11 9.87
C LEU A 64 27.99 -18.43 11.09
N LEU A 65 27.76 -17.14 11.27
CA LEU A 65 28.27 -16.39 12.42
C LEU A 65 27.67 -16.92 13.73
N ALA A 66 26.35 -17.17 13.76
CA ALA A 66 25.69 -17.81 14.87
C ALA A 66 26.22 -19.24 15.11
N HIS A 67 26.60 -19.95 14.05
CA HIS A 67 27.20 -21.27 14.15
C HIS A 67 28.55 -21.24 14.89
N ILE A 68 29.39 -20.25 14.57
CA ILE A 68 30.74 -20.09 15.12
C ILE A 68 30.72 -19.49 16.54
N LEU A 69 29.93 -18.43 16.76
CA LEU A 69 29.96 -17.64 18.00
C LEU A 69 29.02 -18.16 19.09
N SER A 70 27.93 -18.85 18.72
CA SER A 70 26.93 -19.27 19.69
C SER A 70 27.01 -20.76 20.01
N PRO A 71 27.22 -21.14 21.28
CA PRO A 71 27.13 -22.53 21.71
C PRO A 71 25.68 -23.02 21.84
N TRP A 72 24.67 -22.21 21.52
CA TRP A 72 23.25 -22.52 21.72
C TRP A 72 22.62 -22.99 20.40
N PRO A 73 22.41 -24.31 20.18
CA PRO A 73 21.78 -24.81 18.97
C PRO A 73 20.40 -24.22 18.65
N PRO A 74 19.47 -23.99 19.62
CA PRO A 74 18.14 -23.50 19.28
C PRO A 74 18.18 -22.08 18.70
N LEU A 75 19.13 -21.25 19.13
CA LEU A 75 19.26 -19.87 18.62
C LEU A 75 19.51 -19.84 17.11
N LYS A 76 20.33 -20.77 16.61
CA LYS A 76 20.69 -20.87 15.18
C LYS A 76 19.46 -21.13 14.31
N TRP A 77 18.59 -22.03 14.77
CA TRP A 77 17.36 -22.40 14.07
C TRP A 77 16.29 -21.30 14.18
N VAL A 78 16.17 -20.63 15.33
CA VAL A 78 15.25 -19.51 15.50
C VAL A 78 15.63 -18.34 14.60
N LEU A 79 16.91 -17.98 14.53
CA LEU A 79 17.39 -16.92 13.64
C LEU A 79 17.17 -17.27 12.17
N LEU A 80 17.42 -18.53 11.78
CA LEU A 80 17.16 -19.01 10.43
C LEU A 80 15.66 -18.90 10.08
N ALA A 81 14.79 -19.41 10.96
CA ALA A 81 13.35 -19.37 10.77
C ALA A 81 12.83 -17.93 10.67
N LEU A 82 13.33 -17.02 11.52
CA LEU A 82 12.96 -15.62 11.50
C LEU A 82 13.42 -14.91 10.22
N GLY A 83 14.62 -15.22 9.72
CA GLY A 83 15.11 -14.69 8.46
C GLY A 83 14.31 -15.18 7.25
N VAL A 84 14.02 -16.48 7.18
CA VAL A 84 13.16 -17.05 6.13
C VAL A 84 11.77 -16.41 6.18
N TYR A 85 11.19 -16.29 7.37
CA TYR A 85 9.89 -15.63 7.54
C TYR A 85 9.93 -14.17 7.07
N GLY A 86 10.97 -13.40 7.43
CA GLY A 86 11.15 -12.02 6.96
C GLY A 86 11.23 -11.90 5.44
N ILE A 87 11.94 -12.80 4.78
CA ILE A 87 12.04 -12.85 3.31
C ILE A 87 10.67 -13.15 2.68
N LEU A 88 9.96 -14.15 3.19
CA LEU A 88 8.60 -14.48 2.72
C LEU A 88 7.64 -13.31 2.93
N TRP A 89 7.74 -12.63 4.07
CA TRP A 89 6.92 -11.47 4.40
C TRP A 89 7.20 -10.30 3.44
N LEU A 90 8.46 -9.98 3.16
CA LEU A 90 8.84 -8.95 2.19
C LEU A 90 8.38 -9.30 0.77
N ALA A 91 8.49 -10.56 0.37
CA ALA A 91 8.01 -11.03 -0.93
C ALA A 91 6.49 -10.91 -1.04
N GLY A 92 5.75 -11.26 0.02
CA GLY A 92 4.30 -11.08 0.08
C GLY A 92 3.88 -9.61 0.10
N LEU A 93 4.65 -8.75 0.77
CA LEU A 93 4.40 -7.31 0.78
C LEU A 93 4.46 -6.76 -0.65
N ARG A 94 5.53 -7.09 -1.38
CA ARG A 94 5.67 -6.74 -2.80
C ARG A 94 4.50 -7.27 -3.62
N ALA A 95 4.16 -8.55 -3.46
CA ALA A 95 3.05 -9.15 -4.18
C ALA A 95 1.70 -8.45 -3.86
N SER A 96 1.51 -7.99 -2.63
CA SER A 96 0.30 -7.26 -2.24
C SER A 96 0.18 -5.90 -2.94
N LEU A 97 1.30 -5.19 -3.14
CA LEU A 97 1.34 -3.92 -3.86
C LEU A 97 1.04 -4.09 -5.35
N GLU A 98 1.43 -5.23 -5.93
CA GLU A 98 1.16 -5.59 -7.32
C GLU A 98 -0.30 -6.06 -7.52
N LEU A 99 -0.83 -6.88 -6.60
CA LEU A 99 -2.12 -7.57 -6.76
C LEU A 99 -3.34 -6.79 -6.25
N LEU A 100 -3.14 -5.66 -5.55
CA LEU A 100 -4.22 -4.86 -4.97
C LEU A 100 -4.23 -3.44 -5.57
N PRO A 101 -4.60 -3.28 -6.85
CA PRO A 101 -4.65 -1.97 -7.51
C PRO A 101 -5.78 -1.09 -6.94
N HIS A 102 -5.75 0.20 -7.31
CA HIS A 102 -6.90 1.08 -7.19
C HIS A 102 -8.01 0.56 -8.09
N ARG A 103 -9.24 0.45 -7.58
CA ARG A 103 -10.37 -0.10 -8.33
C ARG A 103 -11.52 0.88 -8.38
N LEU A 104 -12.03 1.13 -9.58
CA LEU A 104 -13.34 1.75 -9.75
C LEU A 104 -14.41 0.66 -9.60
N GLU A 105 -15.25 0.82 -8.59
CA GLU A 105 -16.41 -0.04 -8.35
C GLU A 105 -17.67 0.67 -8.86
N GLU A 106 -18.82 0.01 -8.83
CA GLU A 106 -20.08 0.61 -9.32
C GLU A 106 -20.49 1.83 -8.49
N ASP A 107 -20.31 1.76 -7.17
CA ASP A 107 -20.77 2.78 -6.21
C ASP A 107 -19.68 3.79 -5.81
N GLY A 108 -18.41 3.54 -6.15
CA GLY A 108 -17.32 4.41 -5.71
C GLY A 108 -15.91 3.96 -6.11
N LEU A 109 -14.95 4.78 -5.70
CA LEU A 109 -13.53 4.53 -5.90
C LEU A 109 -12.94 3.86 -4.65
N ARG A 110 -12.41 2.64 -4.81
CA ARG A 110 -11.67 1.95 -3.76
C ARG A 110 -10.18 2.17 -3.97
N LEU A 111 -9.60 2.98 -3.09
CA LEU A 111 -8.16 3.20 -3.05
C LEU A 111 -7.48 2.21 -2.11
N ARG A 112 -6.34 1.66 -2.54
CA ARG A 112 -5.61 0.66 -1.78
C ARG A 112 -4.11 0.94 -1.82
N TYR A 113 -3.46 0.63 -0.72
CA TYR A 113 -2.01 0.56 -0.64
C TYR A 113 -1.62 -0.82 -0.09
N GLY A 114 -1.56 -1.80 -0.99
CA GLY A 114 -1.31 -3.20 -0.69
C GLY A 114 -2.27 -3.72 0.37
N ALA A 115 -1.76 -4.57 1.25
CA ALA A 115 -2.50 -5.02 2.43
C ALA A 115 -2.57 -3.97 3.56
N HIS A 116 -1.92 -2.81 3.41
CA HIS A 116 -1.65 -1.89 4.50
C HIS A 116 -2.70 -0.78 4.67
N ALA A 117 -3.37 -0.39 3.58
CA ALA A 117 -4.42 0.61 3.65
C ALA A 117 -5.51 0.42 2.61
N GLU A 118 -6.73 0.78 2.99
CA GLU A 118 -7.90 0.82 2.12
C GLU A 118 -8.73 2.07 2.42
N VAL A 119 -9.17 2.77 1.38
CA VAL A 119 -10.08 3.92 1.45
C VAL A 119 -11.18 3.68 0.44
N PHE A 120 -12.44 3.82 0.86
CA PHE A 120 -13.58 3.78 -0.05
C PHE A 120 -14.19 5.17 -0.14
N VAL A 121 -14.29 5.69 -1.36
CA VAL A 121 -14.81 7.02 -1.64
C VAL A 121 -16.05 6.87 -2.55
N PRO A 122 -17.27 7.07 -2.02
CA PRO A 122 -18.49 7.03 -2.83
C PRO A 122 -18.50 8.16 -3.87
N TYR A 123 -18.98 7.89 -5.09
CA TYR A 123 -18.98 8.90 -6.16
C TYR A 123 -19.82 10.14 -5.82
N ALA A 124 -20.98 9.96 -5.18
CA ALA A 124 -21.83 11.06 -4.72
C ALA A 124 -21.10 12.03 -3.77
N GLY A 125 -20.13 11.51 -3.02
CA GLY A 125 -19.31 12.26 -2.08
C GLY A 125 -18.17 13.04 -2.73
N ILE A 126 -17.88 12.87 -4.02
CA ILE A 126 -16.77 13.54 -4.70
C ILE A 126 -17.24 14.91 -5.19
N ARG A 127 -16.65 15.98 -4.65
CA ARG A 127 -16.89 17.36 -5.09
C ARG A 127 -16.06 17.70 -6.32
N GLU A 128 -14.79 17.33 -6.32
CA GLU A 128 -13.81 17.79 -7.31
C GLU A 128 -12.68 16.77 -7.46
N VAL A 129 -12.16 16.65 -8.68
CA VAL A 129 -11.02 15.80 -9.03
C VAL A 129 -9.92 16.68 -9.64
N LEU A 130 -8.80 16.79 -8.93
CA LEU A 130 -7.62 17.55 -9.34
C LEU A 130 -6.53 16.60 -9.83
N ILE A 131 -5.90 16.96 -10.96
CA ILE A 131 -4.76 16.24 -11.55
C ILE A 131 -3.51 17.05 -11.31
N HIS A 132 -2.43 16.38 -10.91
CA HIS A 132 -1.16 16.99 -10.51
C HIS A 132 -1.33 18.09 -9.45
N PRO A 133 -1.98 17.79 -8.32
CA PRO A 133 -2.15 18.77 -7.27
C PRO A 133 -0.79 19.21 -6.72
N ALA A 134 -0.69 20.49 -6.34
CA ALA A 134 0.45 20.94 -5.56
C ALA A 134 0.57 20.11 -4.29
N ARG A 135 1.82 19.77 -3.91
CA ARG A 135 2.09 19.02 -2.69
C ARG A 135 1.44 19.77 -1.51
N PRO A 136 0.65 19.09 -0.65
CA PRO A 136 0.02 19.78 0.47
C PRO A 136 1.08 20.45 1.34
N ALA A 137 0.87 21.74 1.62
CA ALA A 137 1.77 22.54 2.43
C ALA A 137 1.89 21.94 3.83
N GLY A 138 3.12 21.75 4.32
CA GLY A 138 3.39 21.26 5.68
C GLY A 138 3.86 19.81 5.78
N GLU A 139 3.97 19.03 4.69
CA GLU A 139 4.73 17.78 4.76
C GLU A 139 6.24 18.08 4.84
N PRO A 140 6.94 17.62 5.89
CA PRO A 140 8.39 17.81 5.99
C PRO A 140 9.08 17.11 4.82
N LEU A 141 10.11 17.75 4.28
CA LEU A 141 11.00 17.15 3.29
C LEU A 141 11.67 15.93 3.95
N SER A 142 11.21 14.73 3.63
CA SER A 142 11.78 13.51 4.15
C SER A 142 12.93 13.04 3.26
N LEU A 143 14.01 12.56 3.87
CA LEU A 143 15.14 11.90 3.20
C LEU A 143 14.68 10.67 2.38
N PHE A 144 13.59 10.04 2.80
CA PHE A 144 12.99 8.91 2.10
C PHE A 144 11.68 9.33 1.44
N PRO A 145 11.38 8.85 0.22
CA PRO A 145 10.10 9.09 -0.42
C PRO A 145 8.95 8.64 0.50
N ALA A 146 7.94 9.48 0.66
CA ALA A 146 6.76 9.13 1.44
C ALA A 146 6.01 7.96 0.77
N GLU A 147 5.66 6.95 1.55
CA GLU A 147 4.96 5.73 1.10
C GLU A 147 3.83 5.40 2.10
N GLY A 148 2.71 4.87 1.61
CA GLY A 148 1.62 4.34 2.44
C GLY A 148 0.60 5.38 2.93
N LEU A 149 -0.20 5.00 3.94
CA LEU A 149 -1.29 5.84 4.44
C LEU A 149 -0.80 6.83 5.51
N LYS A 150 -0.95 8.12 5.20
CA LYS A 150 -0.74 9.24 6.11
C LYS A 150 -2.03 10.01 6.33
N TYR A 151 -2.16 10.58 7.52
CA TYR A 151 -3.29 11.42 7.90
C TYR A 151 -2.75 12.69 8.53
N SER A 152 -3.18 13.82 7.99
CA SER A 152 -2.85 15.14 8.50
C SER A 152 -3.97 15.61 9.45
N PRO A 153 -3.64 16.29 10.56
CA PRO A 153 -4.64 16.83 11.49
C PRO A 153 -5.68 17.73 10.82
N GLU A 154 -5.35 18.34 9.68
CA GLU A 154 -6.21 19.22 8.87
C GLU A 154 -7.27 18.45 8.04
N GLY A 155 -7.57 17.18 8.38
CA GLY A 155 -8.55 16.37 7.68
C GLY A 155 -8.11 15.97 6.26
N THR A 156 -6.80 15.88 6.03
CA THR A 156 -6.22 15.50 4.76
C THR A 156 -5.65 14.08 4.83
N LEU A 157 -6.09 13.23 3.90
CA LEU A 157 -5.61 11.88 3.73
C LEU A 157 -4.62 11.81 2.58
N LEU A 158 -3.47 11.19 2.83
CA LEU A 158 -2.36 11.12 1.90
C LEU A 158 -2.01 9.64 1.68
N LEU A 159 -2.08 9.19 0.43
CA LEU A 159 -1.53 7.92 -0.06
C LEU A 159 -0.40 8.20 -1.06
N PRO A 160 0.75 8.74 -0.62
CA PRO A 160 1.89 8.94 -1.48
C PRO A 160 2.50 7.60 -1.88
N VAL A 161 2.99 7.54 -3.12
CA VAL A 161 3.76 6.42 -3.64
C VAL A 161 5.00 6.99 -4.30
N GLY A 162 6.19 6.52 -3.91
CA GLY A 162 7.44 7.14 -4.35
C GLY A 162 7.52 8.64 -4.01
N GLY A 163 6.86 9.07 -2.92
CA GLY A 163 6.83 10.47 -2.49
C GLY A 163 5.97 11.40 -3.34
N ARG A 164 5.09 10.87 -4.21
CA ARG A 164 4.21 11.63 -5.10
C ARG A 164 2.74 11.34 -4.85
N THR A 165 1.89 12.31 -5.18
CA THR A 165 0.43 12.20 -5.21
C THR A 165 -0.06 12.87 -6.48
N ASP A 166 -0.35 12.08 -7.50
CA ASP A 166 -0.70 12.58 -8.85
C ASP A 166 -2.15 13.05 -8.96
N LEU A 167 -3.01 12.66 -8.02
CA LEU A 167 -4.43 13.01 -7.99
C LEU A 167 -4.85 13.47 -6.59
N ALA A 168 -5.80 14.40 -6.55
CA ALA A 168 -6.51 14.77 -5.33
C ALA A 168 -8.03 14.79 -5.54
N LEU A 169 -8.74 14.28 -4.54
CA LEU A 169 -10.20 14.35 -4.44
C LEU A 169 -10.57 15.30 -3.31
N HIS A 170 -11.39 16.29 -3.63
CA HIS A 170 -12.11 17.04 -2.61
C HIS A 170 -13.48 16.40 -2.42
N LEU A 171 -13.86 16.17 -1.17
CA LEU A 171 -15.06 15.43 -0.82
C LEU A 171 -16.10 16.36 -0.20
N ARG A 172 -17.37 16.13 -0.57
CA ARG A 172 -18.55 16.76 0.06
C ARG A 172 -18.81 16.18 1.44
N SER A 173 -18.60 14.87 1.59
CA SER A 173 -18.79 14.13 2.83
C SER A 173 -17.46 13.54 3.30
N PRO A 174 -17.12 13.63 4.60
CA PRO A 174 -15.89 13.06 5.11
C PRO A 174 -15.85 11.54 4.96
N VAL A 175 -14.68 11.02 4.58
CA VAL A 175 -14.42 9.57 4.51
C VAL A 175 -13.35 9.18 5.52
N SER A 176 -13.31 7.90 5.88
CA SER A 176 -12.24 7.34 6.69
C SER A 176 -11.46 6.30 5.91
N ALA A 177 -10.14 6.32 6.09
CA ALA A 177 -9.27 5.25 5.65
C ALA A 177 -9.15 4.17 6.72
N ARG A 178 -9.07 2.94 6.26
CA ARG A 178 -8.69 1.78 7.06
C ARG A 178 -7.19 1.60 6.91
N GLY A 179 -6.44 1.81 7.98
CA GLY A 179 -5.05 1.36 8.09
C GLY A 179 -4.97 0.01 8.81
N ILE A 180 -3.77 -0.59 8.85
CA ILE A 180 -3.47 -1.86 9.52
C ILE A 180 -4.01 -1.90 10.96
N LEU A 181 -3.64 -0.89 11.76
CA LEU A 181 -3.89 -0.90 13.21
C LEU A 181 -5.06 -0.01 13.61
N LYS A 182 -5.34 1.05 12.86
CA LYS A 182 -6.29 2.10 13.23
C LYS A 182 -7.07 2.60 12.01
N LEU A 183 -8.30 3.03 12.27
CA LEU A 183 -9.04 3.87 11.34
C LEU A 183 -8.41 5.27 11.36
N ARG A 184 -8.30 5.91 10.19
CA ARG A 184 -7.81 7.28 10.05
C ARG A 184 -8.87 8.12 9.36
N GLY A 185 -9.12 9.32 9.88
CA GLY A 185 -10.19 10.20 9.43
C GLY A 185 -10.93 10.80 10.63
N PRO A 186 -11.99 11.59 10.39
CA PRO A 186 -12.58 11.93 9.08
C PRO A 186 -11.67 12.79 8.18
N ALA A 187 -11.66 12.54 6.88
CA ALA A 187 -10.92 13.32 5.90
C ALA A 187 -11.83 13.83 4.77
N THR A 188 -11.67 15.10 4.39
CA THR A 188 -12.41 15.75 3.30
C THR A 188 -11.55 15.94 2.05
N ARG A 189 -10.23 15.73 2.17
CA ARG A 189 -9.29 15.76 1.05
C ARG A 189 -8.52 14.45 0.99
N VAL A 190 -8.45 13.83 -0.18
CA VAL A 190 -7.73 12.57 -0.39
C VAL A 190 -6.76 12.73 -1.55
N PHE A 191 -5.47 12.67 -1.25
CA PHE A 191 -4.38 12.73 -2.23
C PHE A 191 -3.81 11.34 -2.43
N PHE A 192 -3.64 10.90 -3.66
CA PHE A 192 -3.14 9.56 -3.97
C PHE A 192 -2.38 9.53 -5.29
N ALA A 193 -1.54 8.51 -5.48
CA ALA A 193 -0.80 8.27 -6.71
C ALA A 193 -1.47 7.20 -7.58
N ALA A 194 -1.36 7.34 -8.90
CA ALA A 194 -1.82 6.36 -9.87
C ALA A 194 -0.86 6.34 -11.06
N ASP A 195 -0.64 5.17 -11.66
CA ASP A 195 0.28 5.02 -12.80
C ASP A 195 -0.26 5.72 -14.07
N GLU A 196 -1.59 5.79 -14.23
CA GLU A 196 -2.31 6.46 -15.32
C GLU A 196 -3.28 7.53 -14.76
N PRO A 197 -2.77 8.66 -14.22
CA PRO A 197 -3.61 9.62 -13.49
C PRO A 197 -4.63 10.33 -14.39
N GLU A 198 -4.25 10.62 -15.65
CA GLU A 198 -5.14 11.27 -16.62
C GLU A 198 -6.31 10.37 -17.01
N ARG A 199 -6.04 9.09 -17.29
CA ARG A 199 -7.08 8.12 -17.62
C ARG A 199 -8.02 7.89 -16.44
N LEU A 200 -7.48 7.76 -15.23
CA LEU A 200 -8.29 7.60 -14.03
C LEU A 200 -9.19 8.82 -13.78
N ALA A 201 -8.66 10.04 -13.96
CA ALA A 201 -9.45 11.25 -13.82
C ALA A 201 -10.53 11.38 -14.89
N ALA A 202 -10.23 11.01 -16.14
CA ALA A 202 -11.22 10.98 -17.22
C ALA A 202 -12.35 9.98 -16.93
N GLU A 203 -12.02 8.79 -16.43
CA GLU A 203 -13.01 7.77 -16.09
C GLU A 203 -13.88 8.18 -14.90
N LEU A 204 -13.28 8.81 -13.88
CA LEU A 204 -14.01 9.40 -12.76
C LEU A 204 -14.99 10.47 -13.27
N ARG A 205 -14.56 11.37 -14.14
CA ARG A 205 -15.41 12.44 -14.69
C ARG A 205 -16.62 11.92 -15.46
N ARG A 206 -16.54 10.72 -16.03
CA ARG A 206 -17.64 10.07 -16.77
C ARG A 206 -18.66 9.37 -15.86
N ARG A 207 -18.37 9.17 -14.57
CA ARG A 207 -19.25 8.43 -13.67
C ARG A 207 -20.44 9.28 -13.21
N PRO A 208 -21.67 8.76 -13.32
CA PRO A 208 -22.86 9.48 -12.85
C PRO A 208 -22.78 9.68 -11.34
N GLY A 209 -23.08 10.89 -10.87
CA GLY A 209 -23.03 11.27 -9.44
C GLY A 209 -21.85 12.17 -9.05
N ILE A 210 -20.83 12.31 -9.91
CA ILE A 210 -19.82 13.38 -9.76
C ILE A 210 -20.39 14.65 -10.40
N GLY A 211 -21.24 15.35 -9.65
CA GLY A 211 -21.76 16.65 -10.07
C GLY A 211 -20.62 17.66 -10.12
N PHE A 212 -20.11 17.94 -11.32
CA PHE A 212 -19.31 19.13 -11.62
C PHE A 212 -20.30 20.30 -11.77
N PRO A 213 -20.16 21.38 -10.99
CA PRO A 213 -20.88 22.62 -11.27
C PRO A 213 -20.42 23.24 -12.60
#